data_AF-A0A928IL54-F1
#
_entry.id   AF-A0A928IL54-F1
#
_cell.length_a   1.000
_cell.length_b   1.000
_cell.length_c   1.000
_cell.angle_alpha   90.00
_cell.angle_beta   90.00
_cell.angle_gamma   90.00
#
_symmetry.space_group_name_H-M   'P 1'
#
loop_
_entity.id
_entity.type
_entity.pdbx_description
1 polymer ?
#
loop_
_entity_poly.entity_id
_entity_poly.type
_entity_poly.pdbx_seq_one_letter_code
_entity_poly.pdbx_strand_id
1 'polypeptide(L)'
;MKNMKEKTIINRIPLIISFIFLFNPNVSIIDVLPDFIGYILLCCALTKIADINDYLYDALKIFKRMILVDAGKWLAIFWTFNMTVVDQKNSSILLFTFVFSVVELMFLLPAYKKLFEGIIQLGYLIPNNTILSNEKKSGRINKARKRTAFFVISKATLAVLPELADLTNASYDENLGMGVVNIYEYIGIMRLLAFIPMLIIGIIWLINIIKYFNYLHRDEIFMRGISDKYEKEVLPRKGMFIKRNYHSFLLIAIAALCFTVDFRVEYRSVLPDFIAAILFFASFIFIANHTKTKKKSWIISTSAFFYFSVMSTLCEDAFFKEYYYGAIFRNLKAQQLYTILVAVNIIKALAFVAVLIDMYIMLTRMIKMHTGYVSGTHHHSETEAKMIATLQKELQKNLIVAYVFAGLYIVTDILYDIFTPKVIYMGAINFVFAIICICMFARAFFAIKHAVDTKYMLE
;
A
#
# COMPACT_ATOMS: atom_id res chain seq x y z
N MET A 1 34.90 -19.16 10.35
CA MET A 1 34.69 -17.81 9.78
C MET A 1 33.97 -17.93 8.45
N LYS A 2 32.63 -17.97 8.47
CA LYS A 2 31.81 -18.01 7.26
C LYS A 2 31.48 -16.55 6.92
N ASN A 3 31.80 -16.13 5.70
CA ASN A 3 31.52 -14.81 5.12
C ASN A 3 30.06 -14.38 5.35
N MET A 4 29.75 -13.81 6.51
CA MET A 4 28.62 -12.91 6.66
C MET A 4 29.07 -11.61 6.03
N LYS A 5 28.64 -11.37 4.78
CA LYS A 5 28.54 -9.99 4.28
C LYS A 5 27.81 -9.22 5.37
N GLU A 6 28.51 -8.34 6.09
CA GLU A 6 27.93 -7.38 7.02
C GLU A 6 26.78 -6.71 6.27
N LYS A 7 25.55 -7.17 6.51
CA LYS A 7 24.37 -6.55 5.93
C LYS A 7 24.20 -5.27 6.70
N THR A 8 24.85 -4.22 6.22
CA THR A 8 24.71 -2.84 6.69
C THR A 8 23.25 -2.57 7.07
N ILE A 9 23.08 -2.00 8.26
CA ILE A 9 21.73 -1.80 8.86
C ILE A 9 20.91 -0.85 8.00
N ILE A 10 21.57 0.16 7.46
CA ILE A 10 21.01 1.05 6.44
C ILE A 10 21.49 0.54 5.08
N ASN A 11 20.61 -0.08 4.31
CA ASN A 11 20.94 -0.52 2.96
C ASN A 11 21.06 0.71 2.04
N ARG A 12 22.29 1.00 1.58
CA ARG A 12 22.60 2.20 0.79
C ARG A 12 21.92 2.24 -0.58
N ILE A 13 21.83 1.10 -1.27
CA ILE A 13 21.25 1.01 -2.63
C ILE A 13 19.76 1.37 -2.65
N PRO A 14 18.86 0.69 -1.90
CA PRO A 14 17.44 1.04 -1.89
C PRO A 14 17.19 2.45 -1.37
N LEU A 15 18.05 2.98 -0.49
CA LEU A 15 17.97 4.35 -0.01
C LEU A 15 18.27 5.39 -1.10
N ILE A 16 19.27 5.16 -1.94
CA ILE A 16 19.58 6.08 -3.05
C ILE A 16 18.47 6.01 -4.09
N ILE A 17 18.03 4.79 -4.44
CA ILE A 17 16.95 4.60 -5.41
C ILE A 17 15.66 5.24 -4.89
N SER A 18 15.34 5.14 -3.58
CA SER A 18 14.14 5.80 -3.05
C SER A 18 14.17 7.31 -3.25
N PHE A 19 15.30 7.97 -2.99
CA PHE A 19 15.41 9.41 -3.24
C PHE A 19 15.32 9.77 -4.72
N ILE A 20 15.76 8.89 -5.63
CA ILE A 20 15.59 9.06 -7.08
C ILE A 20 14.10 8.96 -7.49
N PHE A 21 13.28 8.19 -6.80
CA PHE A 21 11.84 8.24 -7.04
C PHE A 21 11.24 9.54 -6.48
N LEU A 22 11.57 9.87 -5.23
CA LEU A 22 10.91 10.97 -4.50
C LEU A 22 11.28 12.39 -4.95
N PHE A 23 12.43 12.60 -5.61
CA PHE A 23 12.86 13.95 -6.02
C PHE A 23 12.04 14.52 -7.19
N ASN A 24 11.31 13.67 -7.90
CA ASN A 24 10.63 14.04 -9.12
C ASN A 24 9.62 15.19 -8.87
N PRO A 25 9.43 16.07 -9.86
CA PRO A 25 8.34 17.04 -9.82
C PRO A 25 7.01 16.35 -10.15
N ASN A 26 5.97 16.76 -9.43
CA ASN A 26 4.60 16.38 -9.75
C ASN A 26 4.04 17.36 -10.78
N VAL A 27 3.39 16.85 -11.83
CA VAL A 27 2.62 17.68 -12.77
C VAL A 27 1.16 17.48 -12.41
N SER A 28 0.60 18.43 -11.66
CA SER A 28 -0.76 18.30 -11.12
C SER A 28 -0.85 17.07 -10.21
N ILE A 29 -1.84 16.20 -10.44
CA ILE A 29 -1.97 14.89 -9.77
C ILE A 29 -0.98 13.84 -10.31
N ILE A 30 -0.37 14.05 -11.48
CA ILE A 30 0.47 13.05 -12.14
C ILE A 30 1.89 13.07 -11.57
N ASP A 31 2.27 11.93 -11.00
CA ASP A 31 3.64 11.67 -10.59
C ASP A 31 4.36 10.91 -11.71
N VAL A 32 5.36 11.54 -12.33
CA VAL A 32 6.12 10.96 -13.47
C VAL A 32 6.79 9.63 -13.08
N LEU A 33 7.24 9.56 -11.83
CA LEU A 33 7.73 8.33 -11.20
C LEU A 33 6.82 8.07 -10.00
N PRO A 34 6.31 6.84 -9.81
CA PRO A 34 5.41 6.57 -8.70
C PRO A 34 6.11 6.72 -7.34
N ASP A 35 5.75 7.74 -6.57
CA ASP A 35 6.37 8.03 -5.26
C ASP A 35 6.17 6.90 -4.25
N PHE A 36 5.08 6.13 -4.37
CA PHE A 36 4.84 4.96 -3.51
C PHE A 36 5.98 3.93 -3.61
N ILE A 37 6.61 3.77 -4.78
CA ILE A 37 7.80 2.90 -4.96
C ILE A 37 8.98 3.48 -4.18
N GLY A 38 9.16 4.80 -4.25
CA GLY A 38 10.14 5.53 -3.45
C GLY A 38 9.95 5.28 -1.96
N TYR A 39 8.73 5.42 -1.43
CA TYR A 39 8.45 5.17 -0.01
C TYR A 39 8.60 3.70 0.40
N ILE A 40 8.26 2.74 -0.46
CA ILE A 40 8.52 1.30 -0.21
C ILE A 40 10.03 1.07 -0.03
N LEU A 41 10.85 1.57 -0.95
CA LEU A 41 12.30 1.42 -0.91
C LEU A 41 12.92 2.15 0.30
N LEU A 42 12.40 3.34 0.63
CA LEU A 42 12.80 4.09 1.82
C LEU A 42 12.50 3.30 3.09
N CYS A 43 11.30 2.72 3.18
CA CYS A 43 10.93 1.88 4.31
C CYS A 43 11.84 0.66 4.44
N CYS A 44 12.10 -0.04 3.33
CA CYS A 44 13.03 -1.17 3.30
C CYS A 44 14.45 -0.80 3.76
N ALA A 45 14.93 0.38 3.37
CA ALA A 45 16.25 0.88 3.76
C ALA A 45 16.34 1.23 5.26
N LEU A 46 15.24 1.73 5.85
CA LEU A 46 15.19 2.22 7.22
C LEU A 46 14.65 1.20 8.24
N THR A 47 14.10 0.07 7.80
CA THR A 47 13.41 -0.88 8.70
C THR A 47 14.29 -1.34 9.86
N LYS A 48 15.55 -1.71 9.61
CA LYS A 48 16.43 -2.22 10.68
C LYS A 48 16.83 -1.16 11.69
N ILE A 49 17.10 0.07 11.23
CA ILE A 49 17.47 1.16 12.15
C ILE A 49 16.27 1.66 12.95
N ALA A 50 15.06 1.56 12.37
CA ALA A 50 13.81 1.87 13.04
C ALA A 50 13.49 0.90 14.19
N ASP A 51 13.97 -0.35 14.15
CA ASP A 51 13.76 -1.31 15.25
C ASP A 51 14.60 -0.97 16.51
N ILE A 52 15.51 0.01 16.44
CA ILE A 52 16.45 0.38 17.53
C ILE A 52 16.01 1.66 18.28
N ASN A 53 15.24 2.54 17.63
CA ASN A 53 14.87 3.84 18.19
C ASN A 53 13.42 4.20 17.84
N ASP A 54 12.66 4.62 18.85
CA ASP A 54 11.22 4.89 18.73
C ASP A 54 10.89 6.05 17.78
N TYR A 55 11.74 7.09 17.69
CA TYR A 55 11.53 8.19 16.75
C TYR A 55 11.65 7.72 15.30
N LEU A 56 12.60 6.81 15.03
CA LEU A 56 12.75 6.20 13.71
C LEU A 56 11.62 5.22 13.41
N TYR A 57 11.16 4.47 14.41
CA TYR A 57 9.97 3.62 14.29
C TYR A 57 8.73 4.43 13.92
N ASP A 58 8.51 5.56 14.60
CA ASP A 58 7.41 6.47 14.32
C ASP A 58 7.51 7.10 12.93
N ALA A 59 8.70 7.52 12.52
CA ALA A 59 8.94 8.04 11.16
C ALA A 59 8.59 6.98 10.11
N LEU A 60 9.06 5.74 10.30
CA LEU A 60 8.77 4.62 9.43
C LEU A 60 7.27 4.32 9.35
N LYS A 61 6.55 4.40 10.47
CA LYS A 61 5.10 4.22 10.52
C LYS A 61 4.37 5.26 9.67
N ILE A 62 4.82 6.51 9.67
CA ILE A 62 4.24 7.56 8.84
C ILE A 62 4.61 7.37 7.36
N PHE A 63 5.86 7.02 7.02
CA PHE A 63 6.24 6.69 5.64
C PHE A 63 5.44 5.51 5.08
N LYS A 64 5.12 4.51 5.90
CA LYS A 64 4.23 3.41 5.48
C LYS A 64 2.80 3.87 5.19
N ARG A 65 2.29 4.88 5.90
CA ARG A 65 1.00 5.49 5.59
C ARG A 65 1.05 6.26 4.26
N MET A 66 2.18 6.92 3.97
CA MET A 66 2.40 7.60 2.69
C MET A 66 2.35 6.65 1.49
N ILE A 67 2.83 5.40 1.62
CA ILE A 67 2.65 4.39 0.56
C ILE A 67 1.17 4.22 0.19
N LEU A 68 0.27 4.24 1.18
CA LEU A 68 -1.17 4.11 0.95
C LEU A 68 -1.77 5.39 0.34
N VAL A 69 -1.32 6.56 0.79
CA VAL A 69 -1.76 7.85 0.25
C VAL A 69 -1.40 7.95 -1.23
N ASP A 70 -0.16 7.65 -1.60
CA ASP A 70 0.30 7.71 -2.99
C ASP A 70 -0.31 6.62 -3.87
N ALA A 71 -0.56 5.43 -3.32
CA ALA A 71 -1.34 4.40 -4.02
C ALA A 71 -2.77 4.90 -4.29
N GLY A 72 -3.38 5.60 -3.32
CA GLY A 72 -4.66 6.27 -3.50
C GLY A 72 -4.63 7.37 -4.55
N LYS A 73 -3.52 8.13 -4.63
CA LYS A 73 -3.29 9.14 -5.68
C LYS A 73 -3.22 8.51 -7.07
N TRP A 74 -2.55 7.36 -7.20
CA TRP A 74 -2.55 6.57 -8.44
C TRP A 74 -3.94 6.08 -8.84
N LEU A 75 -4.76 5.63 -7.89
CA LEU A 75 -6.16 5.29 -8.14
C LEU A 75 -6.98 6.53 -8.56
N ALA A 76 -6.73 7.69 -7.95
CA ALA A 76 -7.38 8.94 -8.33
C ALA A 76 -6.98 9.41 -9.74
N ILE A 77 -5.74 9.19 -10.18
CA ILE A 77 -5.33 9.38 -11.58
C ILE A 77 -6.16 8.45 -12.48
N PHE A 78 -6.20 7.15 -12.18
CA PHE A 78 -6.98 6.18 -12.96
C PHE A 78 -8.45 6.60 -13.08
N TRP A 79 -9.07 7.02 -11.97
CA TRP A 79 -10.43 7.54 -11.92
C TRP A 79 -10.59 8.78 -12.80
N THR A 80 -9.72 9.77 -12.63
CA THR A 80 -9.82 11.08 -13.30
C THR A 80 -9.64 10.97 -14.82
N PHE A 81 -8.82 10.03 -15.29
CA PHE A 81 -8.54 9.89 -16.72
C PHE A 81 -9.44 8.90 -17.45
N ASN A 82 -10.00 7.89 -16.77
CA ASN A 82 -10.81 6.85 -17.42
C ASN A 82 -12.31 6.87 -17.07
N MET A 83 -12.72 7.52 -15.98
CA MET A 83 -14.09 7.38 -15.44
C MET A 83 -14.86 8.70 -15.28
N THR A 84 -14.19 9.84 -15.13
CA THR A 84 -14.89 11.13 -15.04
C THR A 84 -15.41 11.60 -16.39
N VAL A 85 -16.65 12.11 -16.39
CA VAL A 85 -17.25 12.86 -17.50
C VAL A 85 -16.33 14.02 -17.88
N VAL A 86 -16.18 14.26 -19.19
CA VAL A 86 -15.23 15.24 -19.76
C VAL A 86 -15.32 16.61 -19.07
N ASP A 87 -16.54 17.06 -18.77
CA ASP A 87 -16.81 18.38 -18.19
C ASP A 87 -16.38 18.51 -16.71
N GLN A 88 -16.27 17.40 -15.98
CA GLN A 88 -15.88 17.39 -14.55
C GLN A 88 -14.40 17.09 -14.34
N LYS A 89 -13.67 16.79 -15.42
CA LYS A 89 -12.29 16.30 -15.35
C LYS A 89 -11.34 17.34 -14.75
N ASN A 90 -11.47 18.61 -15.15
CA ASN A 90 -10.54 19.66 -14.72
C ASN A 90 -10.69 19.96 -13.22
N SER A 91 -11.94 20.08 -12.75
CA SER A 91 -12.22 20.30 -11.33
C SER A 91 -11.86 19.09 -10.47
N SER A 92 -11.94 17.87 -11.02
CA SER A 92 -11.45 16.65 -10.36
C SER A 92 -9.93 16.66 -10.21
N ILE A 93 -9.19 17.09 -11.25
CA ILE A 93 -7.73 17.24 -11.19
C ILE A 93 -7.36 18.23 -10.08
N LEU A 94 -7.96 19.43 -10.06
CA LEU A 94 -7.71 20.44 -9.03
C LEU A 94 -7.99 19.89 -7.63
N LEU A 95 -9.17 19.30 -7.41
CA LEU A 95 -9.59 18.78 -6.11
C LEU A 95 -8.61 17.72 -5.59
N PHE A 96 -8.28 16.73 -6.42
CA PHE A 96 -7.36 15.67 -6.00
C PHE A 96 -5.94 16.19 -5.80
N THR A 97 -5.42 17.05 -6.69
CA THR A 97 -4.09 17.66 -6.52
C THR A 97 -4.01 18.43 -5.21
N PHE A 98 -5.05 19.19 -4.85
CA PHE A 98 -5.11 19.93 -3.59
C PHE A 98 -5.15 19.00 -2.37
N VAL A 99 -6.08 18.04 -2.34
CA VAL A 99 -6.26 17.12 -1.21
C VAL A 99 -5.00 16.29 -0.97
N PHE A 100 -4.42 15.69 -2.01
CA PHE A 100 -3.19 14.90 -1.87
C PHE A 100 -2.01 15.75 -1.43
N SER A 101 -1.87 16.98 -1.94
CA SER A 101 -0.80 17.90 -1.51
C SER A 101 -0.91 18.27 -0.03
N VAL A 102 -2.12 18.53 0.48
CA VAL A 102 -2.34 18.81 1.91
C VAL A 102 -2.00 17.58 2.75
N VAL A 103 -2.47 16.40 2.35
CA VAL A 103 -2.23 15.15 3.07
C VAL A 103 -0.72 14.80 3.08
N GLU A 104 -0.04 14.97 1.94
CA GLU A 104 1.42 14.82 1.82
C GLU A 104 2.15 15.72 2.83
N LEU A 105 1.80 17.00 2.94
CA LEU A 105 2.40 17.92 3.91
C LEU A 105 2.15 17.50 5.36
N MET A 106 0.91 17.11 5.68
CA MET A 106 0.51 16.68 7.03
C MET A 106 1.31 15.47 7.51
N PHE A 107 1.66 14.54 6.62
CA PHE A 107 2.41 13.34 6.99
C PHE A 107 3.92 13.48 6.82
N LEU A 108 4.41 14.07 5.73
CA LEU A 108 5.84 14.10 5.41
C LEU A 108 6.64 15.03 6.33
N LEU A 109 6.11 16.19 6.70
CA LEU A 109 6.82 17.12 7.59
C LEU A 109 7.11 16.48 8.97
N PRO A 110 6.12 15.87 9.66
CA PRO A 110 6.38 15.11 10.87
C PRO A 110 7.32 13.91 10.65
N ALA A 111 7.15 13.17 9.54
CA ALA A 111 7.96 11.97 9.27
C ALA A 111 9.45 12.31 9.15
N TYR A 112 9.80 13.31 8.34
CA TYR A 112 11.19 13.75 8.19
C TYR A 112 11.73 14.36 9.48
N LYS A 113 10.93 15.12 10.23
CA LYS A 113 11.35 15.65 11.54
C LYS A 113 11.78 14.51 12.46
N LYS A 114 10.93 13.49 12.63
CA LYS A 114 11.21 12.31 13.46
C LYS A 114 12.38 11.49 12.95
N LEU A 115 12.54 11.37 11.62
CA LEU A 115 13.68 10.71 11.00
C LEU A 115 15.01 11.36 11.43
N PHE A 116 15.13 12.67 11.30
CA PHE A 116 16.35 13.39 11.66
C PHE A 116 16.57 13.40 13.18
N GLU A 117 15.52 13.54 13.99
CA GLU A 117 15.61 13.47 15.46
C GLU A 117 16.06 12.09 15.95
N GLY A 118 15.56 11.02 15.35
CA GLY A 118 15.99 9.66 15.67
C GLY A 118 17.47 9.39 15.34
N ILE A 119 17.97 9.92 14.21
CA ILE A 119 19.40 9.85 13.87
C ILE A 119 20.24 10.64 14.89
N ILE A 120 19.79 11.82 15.33
CA ILE A 120 20.46 12.60 16.37
C ILE A 120 20.53 11.82 17.68
N GLN A 121 19.44 11.21 18.12
CA GLN A 121 19.41 10.41 19.34
C GLN A 121 20.34 9.20 19.29
N LEU A 122 20.35 8.47 18.17
CA LEU A 122 21.32 7.39 17.97
C LEU A 122 22.77 7.91 18.02
N GLY A 123 22.99 9.13 17.52
CA GLY A 123 24.26 9.83 17.66
C GLY A 123 24.64 10.12 19.12
N TYR A 124 23.70 10.42 20.01
CA TYR A 124 24.05 10.64 21.42
C TYR A 124 24.37 9.34 22.17
N LEU A 125 23.76 8.23 21.74
CA LEU A 125 23.91 6.93 22.39
C LEU A 125 25.22 6.22 22.02
N ILE A 126 25.85 6.57 20.89
CA ILE A 126 27.08 5.94 20.42
C ILE A 126 28.27 6.85 20.73
N PRO A 127 29.11 6.53 21.73
CA PRO A 127 30.25 7.38 22.10
C PRO A 127 31.28 7.46 20.96
N ASN A 128 32.00 8.58 20.89
CA ASN A 128 33.07 8.84 19.91
C ASN A 128 32.67 8.82 18.41
N ASN A 129 31.39 8.88 18.08
CA ASN A 129 31.00 9.05 16.69
C ASN A 129 31.35 10.44 16.15
N THR A 130 31.52 10.53 14.84
CA THR A 130 31.88 11.78 14.17
C THR A 130 30.67 12.66 13.85
N ILE A 131 29.46 12.17 14.10
CA ILE A 131 28.19 12.85 13.77
C ILE A 131 27.89 13.99 14.75
N LEU A 132 28.18 13.78 16.04
CA LEU A 132 27.93 14.76 17.10
C LEU A 132 29.21 15.31 17.76
N SER A 133 30.40 14.85 17.38
CA SER A 133 31.67 15.29 17.99
C SER A 133 32.04 16.77 17.80
N ASN A 134 31.21 17.57 17.12
CA ASN A 134 31.50 18.99 16.87
C ASN A 134 30.20 19.79 16.62
N GLU A 135 30.04 20.97 17.22
CA GLU A 135 28.86 21.84 17.05
C GLU A 135 28.58 22.17 15.57
N LYS A 136 29.64 22.35 14.77
CA LYS A 136 29.56 22.58 13.30
C LYS A 136 28.92 21.39 12.54
N LYS A 137 28.96 20.17 13.10
CA LYS A 137 28.44 18.94 12.48
C LYS A 137 26.99 18.65 12.88
N SER A 138 26.59 18.98 14.12
CA SER A 138 25.17 19.06 14.51
C SER A 138 24.37 20.01 13.60
N GLY A 139 25.00 21.13 13.21
CA GLY A 139 24.45 22.06 12.21
C GLY A 139 24.15 21.43 10.83
N ARG A 140 24.82 20.34 10.42
CA ARG A 140 24.53 19.67 9.13
C ARG A 140 23.21 18.93 9.15
N ILE A 141 22.88 18.26 10.25
CA ILE A 141 21.59 17.55 10.38
C ILE A 141 20.46 18.57 10.34
N ASN A 142 20.60 19.67 11.08
CA ASN A 142 19.63 20.77 11.06
C ASN A 142 19.49 21.41 9.67
N LYS A 143 20.59 21.57 8.91
CA LYS A 143 20.55 22.04 7.52
C LYS A 143 19.84 21.05 6.60
N ALA A 144 20.13 19.74 6.71
CA ALA A 144 19.46 18.70 5.94
C ALA A 144 17.95 18.67 6.23
N ARG A 145 17.57 18.72 7.50
CA ARG A 145 16.16 18.81 7.94
C ARG A 145 15.44 20.01 7.33
N LYS A 146 16.02 21.22 7.45
CA LYS A 146 15.42 22.44 6.89
C LYS A 146 15.28 22.36 5.36
N ARG A 147 16.29 21.84 4.66
CA ARG A 147 16.25 21.68 3.20
C ARG A 147 15.20 20.65 2.75
N THR A 148 15.04 19.55 3.48
CA THR A 148 13.99 18.57 3.19
C THR A 148 12.60 19.14 3.44
N ALA A 149 12.40 19.89 4.53
CA ALA A 149 11.12 20.56 4.79
C ALA A 149 10.79 21.57 3.68
N PHE A 150 11.76 22.38 3.25
CA PHE A 150 11.59 23.30 2.13
C PHE A 150 11.21 22.57 0.84
N PHE A 151 11.93 21.49 0.49
CA PHE A 151 11.61 20.66 -0.68
C PHE A 151 10.18 20.13 -0.64
N VAL A 152 9.74 19.54 0.49
CA VAL A 152 8.38 19.00 0.66
C VAL A 152 7.31 20.09 0.50
N ILE A 153 7.54 21.27 1.08
CA ILE A 153 6.62 22.42 0.95
C ILE A 153 6.56 22.92 -0.50
N SER A 154 7.71 23.09 -1.15
CA SER A 154 7.78 23.50 -2.55
C SER A 154 7.11 22.49 -3.48
N LYS A 155 7.30 21.18 -3.25
CA LYS A 155 6.68 20.10 -4.06
C LYS A 155 5.16 20.19 -4.03
N ALA A 156 4.57 20.28 -2.84
CA ALA A 156 3.13 20.43 -2.67
C ALA A 156 2.60 21.74 -3.27
N THR A 157 3.30 22.86 -3.03
CA THR A 157 2.84 24.18 -3.47
C THR A 157 2.88 24.31 -5.00
N LEU A 158 3.98 23.89 -5.63
CA LEU A 158 4.16 24.00 -7.09
C LEU A 158 3.32 22.96 -7.85
N ALA A 159 2.88 21.88 -7.21
CA ALA A 159 1.91 20.95 -7.81
C ALA A 159 0.50 21.58 -7.89
N VAL A 160 0.08 22.30 -6.85
CA VAL A 160 -1.26 22.90 -6.75
C VAL A 160 -1.39 24.21 -7.53
N LEU A 161 -0.35 25.05 -7.53
CA LEU A 161 -0.41 26.42 -8.05
C LEU A 161 -0.95 26.52 -9.49
N PRO A 162 -0.53 25.66 -10.45
CA PRO A 162 -1.07 25.71 -11.81
C PRO A 162 -2.55 25.32 -11.90
N GLU A 163 -3.01 24.41 -11.03
CA GLU A 163 -4.37 23.90 -11.05
C GLU A 163 -5.39 24.91 -10.54
N LEU A 164 -4.97 25.89 -9.74
CA LEU A 164 -5.85 26.98 -9.29
C LEU A 164 -6.39 27.81 -10.46
N ALA A 165 -5.77 27.73 -11.64
CA ALA A 165 -6.29 28.35 -12.86
C ALA A 165 -7.69 27.83 -13.24
N ASP A 166 -8.07 26.60 -12.87
CA ASP A 166 -9.43 26.07 -13.14
C ASP A 166 -10.54 26.89 -12.48
N LEU A 167 -10.25 27.57 -11.37
CA LEU A 167 -11.20 28.47 -10.70
C LEU A 167 -11.59 29.67 -11.58
N THR A 168 -10.73 30.07 -12.51
CA THR A 168 -11.02 31.14 -13.49
C THR A 168 -11.98 30.68 -14.57
N ASN A 169 -11.95 29.38 -14.92
CA ASN A 169 -12.85 28.80 -15.91
C ASN A 169 -14.30 28.73 -15.38
N ALA A 170 -14.47 28.44 -14.08
CA ALA A 170 -15.79 28.42 -13.44
C ALA A 170 -16.43 29.81 -13.25
N SER A 171 -15.64 30.88 -13.37
CA SER A 171 -16.09 32.28 -13.20
C SER A 171 -16.13 33.07 -14.52
N TYR A 172 -15.75 32.44 -15.63
CA TYR A 172 -15.79 33.01 -16.95
C TYR A 172 -17.18 32.77 -17.57
N ASP A 173 -18.00 33.81 -17.62
CA ASP A 173 -19.26 33.83 -18.36
C ASP A 173 -19.08 34.71 -19.60
N GLU A 174 -19.00 34.09 -20.78
CA GLU A 174 -18.85 34.78 -22.08
C GLU A 174 -19.92 35.87 -22.28
N ASN A 175 -21.08 35.74 -21.62
CA ASN A 175 -22.21 36.66 -21.79
C ASN A 175 -22.13 37.91 -20.90
N LEU A 176 -21.27 37.94 -19.87
CA LEU A 176 -21.27 39.02 -18.87
C LEU A 176 -20.22 40.11 -19.09
N GLY A 177 -19.36 40.01 -20.11
CA GLY A 177 -18.45 41.10 -20.51
C GLY A 177 -17.49 41.60 -19.42
N MET A 178 -17.37 40.89 -18.30
CA MET A 178 -16.39 41.22 -17.26
C MET A 178 -15.04 40.73 -17.76
N GLY A 179 -14.09 41.66 -17.92
CA GLY A 179 -12.73 41.43 -18.44
C GLY A 179 -11.83 40.59 -17.54
N VAL A 180 -12.33 39.45 -17.06
CA VAL A 180 -11.56 38.44 -16.35
C VAL A 180 -10.84 37.60 -17.40
N VAL A 181 -9.51 37.70 -17.42
CA VAL A 181 -8.68 36.87 -18.31
C VAL A 181 -8.85 35.41 -17.90
N ASN A 182 -9.23 34.55 -18.84
CA ASN A 182 -9.31 33.11 -18.61
C ASN A 182 -7.90 32.51 -18.51
N ILE A 183 -7.32 32.55 -17.31
CA ILE A 183 -5.96 32.06 -17.04
C ILE A 183 -5.85 30.55 -17.34
N TYR A 184 -6.98 29.81 -17.33
CA TYR A 184 -7.02 28.40 -17.66
C TYR A 184 -6.49 28.07 -19.07
N GLU A 185 -6.64 28.97 -20.05
CA GLU A 185 -6.09 28.77 -21.40
C GLU A 185 -4.57 28.55 -21.40
N TYR A 186 -3.88 29.10 -20.40
CA TYR A 186 -2.43 29.00 -20.23
C TYR A 186 -2.00 27.91 -19.24
N ILE A 187 -2.91 27.03 -18.80
CA ILE A 187 -2.62 26.01 -17.78
C ILE A 187 -1.42 25.12 -18.16
N GLY A 188 -1.25 24.80 -19.44
CA GLY A 188 -0.10 24.05 -19.93
C GLY A 188 1.24 24.77 -19.68
N ILE A 189 1.27 26.08 -19.92
CA ILE A 189 2.45 26.92 -19.67
C ILE A 189 2.69 27.06 -18.16
N MET A 190 1.63 27.25 -17.37
CA MET A 190 1.75 27.33 -15.91
C MET A 190 2.29 26.03 -15.29
N ARG A 191 1.81 24.87 -15.77
CA ARG A 191 2.34 23.56 -15.36
C ARG A 191 3.82 23.42 -15.71
N LEU A 192 4.23 23.87 -16.89
CA LEU A 192 5.63 23.86 -17.32
C LEU A 192 6.49 24.81 -16.45
N LEU A 193 6.01 26.02 -16.18
CA LEU A 193 6.67 27.00 -15.32
C LEU A 193 6.75 26.58 -13.85
N ALA A 194 5.86 25.71 -13.37
CA ALA A 194 5.97 25.10 -12.05
C ALA A 194 6.91 23.88 -12.05
N PHE A 195 6.92 23.10 -13.14
CA PHE A 195 7.75 21.92 -13.29
C PHE A 195 9.25 22.22 -13.29
N ILE A 196 9.71 23.20 -14.08
CA ILE A 196 11.14 23.55 -14.20
C ILE A 196 11.77 23.92 -12.84
N PRO A 197 11.25 24.91 -12.08
CA PRO A 197 11.82 25.27 -10.78
C PRO A 197 11.71 24.13 -9.79
N MET A 198 10.62 23.35 -9.81
CA MET A 198 10.48 22.19 -8.93
C MET A 198 11.54 21.12 -9.22
N LEU A 199 11.86 20.87 -10.50
CA LEU A 199 12.92 19.95 -10.89
C LEU A 199 14.29 20.41 -10.36
N ILE A 200 14.60 21.72 -10.47
CA ILE A 200 15.84 22.30 -9.95
C ILE A 200 15.91 22.13 -8.42
N ILE A 201 14.84 22.47 -7.70
CA ILE A 201 14.75 22.31 -6.24
C ILE A 201 14.91 20.82 -5.86
N GLY A 202 14.28 19.91 -6.61
CA GLY A 202 14.37 18.47 -6.41
C GLY A 202 15.78 17.92 -6.61
N ILE A 203 16.50 18.34 -7.66
CA ILE A 203 17.90 17.94 -7.90
C ILE A 203 18.81 18.45 -6.77
N ILE A 204 18.65 19.72 -6.37
CA ILE A 204 19.43 20.31 -5.26
C ILE A 204 19.17 19.52 -3.97
N TRP A 205 17.91 19.18 -3.69
CA TRP A 205 17.55 18.36 -2.54
C TRP A 205 18.17 16.95 -2.62
N LEU A 206 18.05 16.27 -3.76
CA LEU A 206 18.57 14.93 -4.01
C LEU A 206 20.09 14.84 -3.75
N ILE A 207 20.86 15.77 -4.31
CA ILE A 207 22.32 15.83 -4.12
C ILE A 207 22.65 16.00 -2.63
N ASN A 208 21.92 16.86 -1.93
CA ASN A 208 22.17 17.16 -0.52
C ASN A 208 21.80 15.98 0.39
N ILE A 209 20.66 15.32 0.16
CA ILE A 209 20.22 14.18 0.98
C ILE A 209 21.12 12.97 0.75
N ILE A 210 21.55 12.70 -0.48
CA ILE A 210 22.53 11.64 -0.79
C ILE A 210 23.88 11.94 -0.13
N LYS A 211 24.37 13.18 -0.20
CA LYS A 211 25.62 13.59 0.49
C LYS A 211 25.52 13.38 2.00
N TYR A 212 24.37 13.71 2.60
CA TYR A 212 24.11 13.51 4.02
C TYR A 212 24.15 12.03 4.42
N PHE A 213 23.41 11.16 3.71
CA PHE A 213 23.41 9.73 4.03
C PHE A 213 24.73 9.04 3.69
N ASN A 214 25.45 9.48 2.66
CA ASN A 214 26.81 9.01 2.39
C ASN A 214 27.78 9.42 3.52
N TYR A 215 27.61 10.60 4.12
CA TYR A 215 28.39 11.00 5.29
C TYR A 215 28.11 10.09 6.49
N LEU A 216 26.83 9.79 6.78
CA LEU A 216 26.47 8.84 7.84
C LEU A 216 27.06 7.44 7.60
N HIS A 217 27.00 6.96 6.35
CA HIS A 217 27.48 5.62 6.01
C HIS A 217 29.01 5.49 6.05
N ARG A 218 29.74 6.60 5.93
CA ARG A 218 31.21 6.65 6.05
C ARG A 218 31.70 6.72 7.49
N ASP A 219 30.83 7.01 8.45
CA ASP A 219 31.18 6.98 9.87
C ASP A 219 31.15 5.52 10.36
N GLU A 220 32.29 4.84 10.28
CA GLU A 220 32.41 3.44 10.68
C GLU A 220 32.08 3.22 12.16
N ILE A 221 32.44 4.17 13.04
CA ILE A 221 32.17 4.07 14.48
C ILE A 221 30.66 4.09 14.72
N PHE A 222 29.96 5.01 14.05
CA PHE A 222 28.50 5.06 14.11
C PHE A 222 27.86 3.80 13.53
N MET A 223 28.25 3.39 12.33
CA MET A 223 27.65 2.24 11.65
C MET A 223 27.88 0.92 12.40
N ARG A 224 29.07 0.70 12.97
CA ARG A 224 29.36 -0.45 13.85
C ARG A 224 28.57 -0.37 15.15
N GLY A 225 28.53 0.80 15.79
CA GLY A 225 27.78 0.99 17.03
C GLY A 225 26.28 0.68 16.90
N ILE A 226 25.65 1.08 15.78
CA ILE A 226 24.27 0.69 15.49
C ILE A 226 24.16 -0.83 15.26
N SER A 227 25.16 -1.44 14.60
CA SER A 227 25.15 -2.88 14.26
C SER A 227 25.18 -3.73 15.50
N ASP A 228 26.12 -3.43 16.40
CA ASP A 228 26.25 -4.13 17.66
C ASP A 228 24.99 -4.00 18.50
N LYS A 229 24.36 -2.81 18.50
CA LYS A 229 23.10 -2.58 19.21
C LYS A 229 21.95 -3.39 18.61
N TYR A 230 21.82 -3.42 17.29
CA TYR A 230 20.80 -4.22 16.60
C TYR A 230 20.98 -5.72 16.88
N GLU A 231 22.21 -6.22 16.86
CA GLU A 231 22.51 -7.63 17.11
C GLU A 231 22.25 -8.04 18.56
N LYS A 232 22.52 -7.16 19.53
CA LYS A 232 22.32 -7.44 20.95
C LYS A 232 20.87 -7.26 21.41
N GLU A 233 20.17 -6.24 20.93
CA GLU A 233 18.85 -5.87 21.47
C GLU A 233 17.68 -6.39 20.62
N VAL A 234 17.85 -6.46 19.29
CA VAL A 234 16.74 -6.72 18.35
C VAL A 234 16.75 -8.16 17.82
N LEU A 235 17.89 -8.66 17.34
CA LEU A 235 17.97 -10.01 16.77
C LEU A 235 17.52 -11.16 17.71
N PRO A 236 17.76 -11.09 19.04
CA PRO A 236 17.30 -12.13 19.95
C PRO A 236 15.76 -12.22 20.04
N ARG A 237 15.04 -11.13 19.75
CA ARG A 237 13.56 -11.04 19.82
C ARG A 237 12.89 -11.64 18.60
N LYS A 238 12.95 -12.96 18.45
CA LYS A 238 12.42 -13.68 17.29
C LYS A 238 10.90 -13.49 17.12
N GLY A 239 10.14 -13.41 18.21
CA GLY A 239 8.69 -13.16 18.21
C GLY A 239 8.30 -11.85 17.54
N MET A 240 9.10 -10.79 17.71
CA MET A 240 8.86 -9.49 17.09
C MET A 240 8.80 -9.59 15.56
N PHE A 241 9.73 -10.31 14.93
CA PHE A 241 9.77 -10.50 13.48
C PHE A 241 8.60 -11.34 12.97
N ILE A 242 8.24 -12.37 13.74
CA ILE A 242 7.13 -13.26 13.44
C ILE A 242 5.81 -12.47 13.46
N LYS A 243 5.54 -11.74 14.55
CA LYS A 243 4.40 -10.84 14.73
C LYS A 243 4.30 -9.80 13.61
N ARG A 244 5.41 -9.15 13.25
CA ARG A 244 5.45 -8.15 12.16
C ARG A 244 5.04 -8.75 10.81
N ASN A 245 5.54 -9.93 10.47
CA ASN A 245 5.20 -10.60 9.22
C ASN A 245 3.73 -11.03 9.18
N TYR A 246 3.18 -11.52 10.29
CA TYR A 246 1.77 -11.86 10.39
C TYR A 246 0.86 -10.66 10.27
N HIS A 247 1.20 -9.54 10.91
CA HIS A 247 0.44 -8.29 10.76
C HIS A 247 0.44 -7.79 9.32
N SER A 248 1.59 -7.79 8.65
CA SER A 248 1.67 -7.41 7.24
C SER A 248 0.83 -8.34 6.36
N PHE A 249 0.90 -9.66 6.58
CA PHE A 249 0.10 -10.65 5.86
C PHE A 249 -1.41 -10.38 6.03
N LEU A 250 -1.91 -10.24 7.27
CA LEU A 250 -3.33 -10.01 7.53
C LEU A 250 -3.83 -8.69 6.92
N LEU A 251 -3.03 -7.62 7.02
CA LEU A 251 -3.39 -6.32 6.47
C LEU A 251 -3.46 -6.35 4.94
N ILE A 252 -2.43 -6.90 4.28
CA ILE A 252 -2.39 -6.99 2.82
C ILE A 252 -3.49 -7.94 2.30
N ALA A 253 -3.80 -9.02 3.03
CA ALA A 253 -4.89 -9.93 2.67
C ALA A 253 -6.27 -9.26 2.76
N ILE A 254 -6.53 -8.42 3.78
CA ILE A 254 -7.77 -7.62 3.83
C ILE A 254 -7.81 -6.64 2.67
N ALA A 255 -6.71 -5.94 2.39
CA ALA A 255 -6.65 -5.03 1.25
C ALA A 255 -6.96 -5.77 -0.07
N ALA A 256 -6.38 -6.96 -0.27
CA ALA A 256 -6.67 -7.79 -1.43
C ALA A 256 -8.16 -8.14 -1.56
N LEU A 257 -8.83 -8.52 -0.45
CA LEU A 257 -10.27 -8.78 -0.43
C LEU A 257 -11.12 -7.54 -0.77
N CYS A 258 -10.69 -6.34 -0.40
CA CYS A 258 -11.38 -5.12 -0.81
C CYS A 258 -11.30 -4.88 -2.33
N PHE A 259 -10.19 -5.27 -2.97
CA PHE A 259 -10.04 -5.16 -4.42
C PHE A 259 -10.82 -6.21 -5.20
N THR A 260 -11.28 -7.28 -4.56
CA THR A 260 -12.18 -8.26 -5.21
C THR A 260 -13.64 -7.83 -5.20
N VAL A 261 -13.98 -6.67 -4.62
CA VAL A 261 -15.36 -6.17 -4.62
C VAL A 261 -15.68 -5.58 -5.98
N ASP A 262 -16.69 -6.14 -6.63
CA ASP A 262 -17.26 -5.65 -7.87
C ASP A 262 -17.97 -4.30 -7.68
N PHE A 263 -17.20 -3.23 -7.62
CA PHE A 263 -17.71 -1.86 -7.70
C PHE A 263 -17.76 -1.45 -9.17
N ARG A 264 -18.94 -1.44 -9.79
CA ARG A 264 -19.11 -1.09 -11.21
C ARG A 264 -19.77 0.28 -11.38
N VAL A 265 -19.16 1.15 -12.18
CA VAL A 265 -19.72 2.45 -12.60
C VAL A 265 -19.94 2.38 -14.10
N GLU A 266 -21.14 2.74 -14.56
CA GLU A 266 -21.52 2.63 -15.99
C GLU A 266 -21.21 1.25 -16.60
N TYR A 267 -21.43 0.19 -15.82
CA TYR A 267 -21.20 -1.21 -16.18
C TYR A 267 -19.74 -1.63 -16.34
N ARG A 268 -18.77 -0.74 -16.08
CA ARG A 268 -17.33 -1.07 -16.01
C ARG A 268 -16.87 -1.23 -14.57
N SER A 269 -16.05 -2.25 -14.34
CA SER A 269 -15.44 -2.51 -13.03
C SER A 269 -14.43 -1.40 -12.70
N VAL A 270 -14.64 -0.72 -11.56
CA VAL A 270 -13.79 0.40 -11.09
C VAL A 270 -12.48 -0.11 -10.51
N LEU A 271 -12.54 -1.23 -9.80
CA LEU A 271 -11.38 -1.87 -9.18
C LEU A 271 -10.98 -3.09 -10.00
N PRO A 272 -9.76 -3.14 -10.55
CA PRO A 272 -9.32 -4.30 -11.30
C PRO A 272 -8.90 -5.45 -10.37
N ASP A 273 -9.55 -6.59 -10.53
CA ASP A 273 -9.31 -7.82 -9.74
C ASP A 273 -7.87 -8.34 -9.81
N PHE A 274 -7.15 -8.05 -10.90
CA PHE A 274 -5.75 -8.47 -11.02
C PHE A 274 -4.85 -7.80 -9.98
N ILE A 275 -5.24 -6.62 -9.44
CA ILE A 275 -4.54 -5.99 -8.31
C ILE A 275 -4.71 -6.85 -7.05
N ALA A 276 -5.90 -7.41 -6.82
CA ALA A 276 -6.13 -8.33 -5.70
C ALA A 276 -5.19 -9.54 -5.79
N ALA A 277 -4.98 -10.10 -6.99
CA ALA A 277 -4.06 -11.22 -7.20
C ALA A 277 -2.60 -10.87 -6.82
N ILE A 278 -2.14 -9.68 -7.21
CA ILE A 278 -0.81 -9.16 -6.83
C ILE A 278 -0.70 -9.01 -5.31
N LEU A 279 -1.74 -8.48 -4.66
CA LEU A 279 -1.76 -8.29 -3.21
C LEU A 279 -1.79 -9.63 -2.46
N PHE A 280 -2.55 -10.63 -2.91
CA PHE A 280 -2.51 -11.98 -2.33
C PHE A 280 -1.12 -12.61 -2.46
N PHE A 281 -0.49 -12.50 -3.63
CA PHE A 281 0.88 -12.97 -3.83
C PHE A 281 1.87 -12.30 -2.88
N ALA A 282 1.80 -10.96 -2.76
CA ALA A 282 2.62 -10.19 -1.83
C ALA A 282 2.38 -10.60 -0.37
N SER A 283 1.12 -10.80 0.01
CA SER A 283 0.73 -11.26 1.35
C SER A 283 1.36 -12.63 1.67
N PHE A 284 1.23 -13.60 0.76
CA PHE A 284 1.77 -14.94 0.94
C PHE A 284 3.30 -14.98 1.09
N ILE A 285 4.05 -14.07 0.47
CA ILE A 285 5.50 -13.96 0.66
C ILE A 285 5.87 -13.70 2.13
N PHE A 286 5.12 -12.84 2.84
CA PHE A 286 5.43 -12.50 4.24
C PHE A 286 5.32 -13.70 5.18
N ILE A 287 4.42 -14.63 4.87
CA ILE A 287 4.08 -15.75 5.76
C ILE A 287 4.70 -17.09 5.32
N ALA A 288 5.03 -17.26 4.03
CA ALA A 288 5.45 -18.54 3.45
C ALA A 288 6.69 -19.16 4.12
N ASN A 289 7.61 -18.33 4.64
CA ASN A 289 8.79 -18.83 5.34
C ASN A 289 8.49 -19.35 6.76
N HIS A 290 7.36 -18.95 7.36
CA HIS A 290 6.97 -19.31 8.73
C HIS A 290 5.99 -20.48 8.79
N THR A 291 5.14 -20.66 7.77
CA THR A 291 4.08 -21.69 7.77
C THR A 291 4.49 -23.02 7.13
N LYS A 292 5.75 -23.17 6.66
CA LYS A 292 6.27 -24.38 5.98
C LYS A 292 5.34 -24.90 4.86
N THR A 293 4.60 -24.02 4.18
CA THR A 293 3.68 -24.40 3.10
C THR A 293 4.43 -24.69 1.81
N LYS A 294 3.82 -25.53 0.95
CA LYS A 294 4.40 -25.84 -0.36
C LYS A 294 4.37 -24.59 -1.22
N LYS A 295 5.54 -23.98 -1.46
CA LYS A 295 5.68 -22.72 -2.22
C LYS A 295 4.97 -22.77 -3.58
N LYS A 296 4.95 -23.93 -4.24
CA LYS A 296 4.32 -24.10 -5.55
C LYS A 296 2.79 -23.85 -5.55
N SER A 297 2.06 -24.21 -4.49
CA SER A 297 0.60 -24.16 -4.46
C SER A 297 0.08 -22.73 -4.61
N TRP A 298 0.49 -21.87 -3.68
CA TRP A 298 0.04 -20.47 -3.64
C TRP A 298 0.56 -19.64 -4.81
N ILE A 299 1.73 -19.97 -5.36
CA ILE A 299 2.24 -19.29 -6.57
C ILE A 299 1.35 -19.62 -7.77
N ILE A 300 0.94 -20.87 -7.93
CA ILE A 300 0.09 -21.31 -9.05
C ILE A 300 -1.29 -20.68 -8.92
N SER A 301 -1.92 -20.73 -7.74
CA SER A 301 -3.26 -20.18 -7.53
C SER A 301 -3.31 -18.67 -7.75
N THR A 302 -2.37 -17.90 -7.21
CA THR A 302 -2.33 -16.44 -7.43
C THR A 302 -1.99 -16.08 -8.87
N SER A 303 -1.12 -16.85 -9.54
CA SER A 303 -0.78 -16.61 -10.96
C SER A 303 -1.96 -16.91 -11.88
N ALA A 304 -2.70 -17.99 -11.61
CA ALA A 304 -3.92 -18.31 -12.35
C ALA A 304 -4.99 -17.23 -12.14
N PHE A 305 -5.21 -16.81 -10.89
CA PHE A 305 -6.15 -15.75 -10.57
C PHE A 305 -5.78 -14.43 -11.26
N PHE A 306 -4.49 -14.06 -11.26
CA PHE A 306 -4.00 -12.88 -12.01
C PHE A 306 -4.31 -12.99 -13.51
N TYR A 307 -3.95 -14.11 -14.14
CA TYR A 307 -4.15 -14.32 -15.57
C TYR A 307 -5.63 -14.19 -15.97
N PHE A 308 -6.53 -14.89 -15.27
CA PHE A 308 -7.96 -14.84 -15.58
C PHE A 308 -8.61 -13.51 -15.23
N SER A 309 -8.10 -12.78 -14.23
CA SER A 309 -8.56 -11.42 -13.91
C SER A 309 -8.19 -10.42 -15.02
N VAL A 310 -6.98 -10.53 -15.58
CA VAL A 310 -6.57 -9.71 -16.73
C VAL A 310 -7.42 -10.06 -17.96
N MET A 311 -7.63 -11.34 -18.25
CA MET A 311 -8.48 -11.77 -19.36
C MET A 311 -9.93 -11.27 -19.21
N SER A 312 -10.49 -11.36 -18.00
CA SER A 312 -11.82 -10.84 -17.66
C SER A 312 -11.92 -9.34 -17.98
N THR A 313 -10.96 -8.54 -17.50
CA THR A 313 -10.93 -7.09 -17.74
C THR A 313 -10.86 -6.77 -19.24
N LEU A 314 -10.01 -7.47 -19.99
CA LEU A 314 -9.91 -7.28 -21.45
C LEU A 314 -11.19 -7.68 -22.19
N CYS A 315 -11.88 -8.74 -21.74
CA CYS A 315 -13.17 -9.15 -22.29
C CYS A 315 -14.27 -8.13 -21.97
N GLU A 316 -14.29 -7.57 -20.75
CA GLU A 316 -15.21 -6.49 -20.37
C GLU A 316 -15.00 -5.26 -21.26
N ASP A 317 -13.75 -4.80 -21.40
CA ASP A 317 -13.43 -3.65 -22.25
C ASP A 317 -13.79 -3.91 -23.73
N ALA A 318 -13.52 -5.11 -24.25
CA ALA A 318 -13.88 -5.48 -25.62
C ALA A 318 -15.40 -5.48 -25.83
N PHE A 319 -16.19 -5.92 -24.85
CA PHE A 319 -17.66 -5.91 -24.93
C PHE A 319 -18.22 -4.49 -24.80
N PHE A 320 -17.85 -3.75 -23.74
CA PHE A 320 -18.41 -2.43 -23.43
C PHE A 320 -17.88 -1.28 -24.28
N LYS A 321 -16.89 -1.53 -25.14
CA LYS A 321 -16.47 -0.57 -26.17
C LYS A 321 -17.50 -0.45 -27.30
N GLU A 322 -18.20 -1.53 -27.63
CA GLU A 322 -19.11 -1.58 -28.79
C GLU A 322 -20.56 -1.87 -28.41
N TYR A 323 -20.80 -2.49 -27.25
CA TYR A 323 -22.11 -3.02 -26.88
C TYR A 323 -22.51 -2.62 -25.45
N TYR A 324 -23.82 -2.66 -25.19
CA TYR A 324 -24.42 -2.55 -23.86
C TYR A 324 -25.23 -3.82 -23.57
N TYR A 325 -25.59 -4.09 -22.31
CA TYR A 325 -26.29 -5.32 -21.93
C TYR A 325 -27.55 -5.63 -22.77
N GLY A 326 -28.33 -4.62 -23.14
CA GLY A 326 -29.52 -4.80 -23.99
C GLY A 326 -29.22 -5.28 -25.43
N ALA A 327 -27.99 -5.08 -25.92
CA ALA A 327 -27.56 -5.57 -27.24
C ALA A 327 -27.40 -7.10 -27.28
N ILE A 328 -27.26 -7.76 -26.12
CA ILE A 328 -27.12 -9.22 -25.99
C ILE A 328 -28.33 -9.94 -26.62
N PHE A 329 -29.53 -9.40 -26.46
CA PHE A 329 -30.77 -10.01 -26.97
C PHE A 329 -31.03 -9.72 -28.45
N ARG A 330 -30.25 -8.82 -29.07
CA ARG A 330 -30.52 -8.30 -30.42
C ARG A 330 -29.41 -8.63 -31.42
N ASN A 331 -28.19 -8.89 -30.96
CA ASN A 331 -27.03 -9.11 -31.81
C ASN A 331 -26.26 -10.38 -31.41
N LEU A 332 -26.08 -11.29 -32.38
CA LEU A 332 -25.38 -12.56 -32.19
C LEU A 332 -23.92 -12.35 -31.74
N LYS A 333 -23.23 -11.33 -32.27
CA LYS A 333 -21.83 -11.02 -31.89
C LYS A 333 -21.73 -10.56 -30.43
N ALA A 334 -22.67 -9.72 -29.99
CA ALA A 334 -22.75 -9.28 -28.59
C ALA A 334 -23.01 -10.48 -27.66
N GLN A 335 -23.90 -11.39 -28.06
CA GLN A 335 -24.16 -12.62 -27.28
C GLN A 335 -22.93 -13.53 -27.19
N GLN A 336 -22.17 -13.70 -28.27
CA GLN A 336 -20.94 -14.50 -28.27
C GLN A 336 -19.86 -13.90 -27.35
N LEU A 337 -19.59 -12.60 -27.49
CA LEU A 337 -18.63 -11.90 -26.64
C LEU A 337 -19.04 -11.95 -25.16
N TYR A 338 -20.32 -11.78 -24.86
CA TYR A 338 -20.83 -11.89 -23.50
C TYR A 338 -20.69 -13.30 -22.91
N THR A 339 -20.95 -14.33 -23.72
CA THR A 339 -20.78 -15.73 -23.29
C THR A 339 -19.33 -16.05 -22.96
N ILE A 340 -18.39 -15.52 -23.75
CA ILE A 340 -16.95 -15.65 -23.47
C ILE A 340 -16.60 -14.94 -22.17
N LEU A 341 -17.09 -13.71 -21.95
CA LEU A 341 -16.88 -12.96 -20.71
C LEU A 341 -17.36 -13.76 -19.48
N VAL A 342 -18.59 -14.28 -19.51
CA VAL A 342 -19.14 -15.09 -18.41
C VAL A 342 -18.31 -16.35 -18.17
N ALA A 343 -17.87 -17.05 -19.22
CA ALA A 343 -17.02 -18.22 -19.07
C ALA A 343 -15.67 -17.89 -18.42
N VAL A 344 -15.04 -16.79 -18.82
CA VAL A 344 -13.79 -16.31 -18.21
C VAL A 344 -14.00 -15.93 -16.75
N ASN A 345 -15.11 -15.27 -16.41
CA ASN A 345 -15.42 -14.89 -15.03
C ASN A 345 -15.68 -16.11 -14.12
N ILE A 346 -16.32 -17.16 -14.63
CA ILE A 346 -16.46 -18.43 -13.89
C ILE A 346 -15.09 -19.05 -13.60
N ILE A 347 -14.18 -19.06 -14.58
CA ILE A 347 -12.82 -19.58 -14.37
C ILE A 347 -12.02 -18.71 -13.40
N LYS A 348 -12.18 -17.37 -13.48
CA LYS A 348 -11.62 -16.39 -12.53
C LYS A 348 -12.08 -16.71 -11.11
N ALA A 349 -13.38 -16.93 -10.90
CA ALA A 349 -13.95 -17.28 -9.61
C ALA A 349 -13.39 -18.60 -9.06
N LEU A 350 -13.23 -19.64 -9.90
CA LEU A 350 -12.60 -20.90 -9.52
C LEU A 350 -11.12 -20.72 -9.11
N ALA A 351 -10.36 -19.88 -9.84
CA ALA A 351 -9.00 -19.55 -9.47
C ALA A 351 -8.93 -18.79 -8.14
N PHE A 352 -9.90 -17.92 -7.86
CA PHE A 352 -10.03 -17.23 -6.58
C PHE A 352 -10.32 -18.19 -5.42
N VAL A 353 -11.18 -19.20 -5.63
CA VAL A 353 -11.39 -20.27 -4.63
C VAL A 353 -10.08 -20.97 -4.28
N ALA A 354 -9.22 -21.25 -5.25
CA ALA A 354 -7.91 -21.85 -4.98
C ALA A 354 -7.01 -20.96 -4.10
N VAL A 355 -7.00 -19.65 -4.35
CA VAL A 355 -6.29 -18.66 -3.51
C VAL A 355 -6.83 -18.66 -2.08
N LEU A 356 -8.15 -18.70 -1.92
CA LEU A 356 -8.80 -18.77 -0.62
C LEU A 356 -8.43 -20.05 0.15
N ILE A 357 -8.38 -21.21 -0.52
CA ILE A 357 -7.95 -22.48 0.08
C ILE A 357 -6.49 -22.39 0.57
N ASP A 358 -5.57 -21.84 -0.24
CA ASP A 358 -4.18 -21.64 0.18
C ASP A 358 -4.08 -20.71 1.39
N MET A 359 -4.86 -19.63 1.41
CA MET A 359 -4.97 -18.72 2.54
C MET A 359 -5.49 -19.44 3.79
N TYR A 360 -6.47 -20.34 3.65
CA TYR A 360 -7.06 -21.09 4.77
C TYR A 360 -6.02 -22.01 5.41
N ILE A 361 -5.26 -22.72 4.57
CA ILE A 361 -4.18 -23.60 5.01
C ILE A 361 -3.10 -22.80 5.76
N MET A 362 -2.70 -21.64 5.23
CA MET A 362 -1.71 -20.77 5.87
C MET A 362 -2.21 -20.22 7.21
N LEU A 363 -3.45 -19.73 7.27
CA LEU A 363 -4.07 -19.20 8.48
C LEU A 363 -4.22 -20.27 9.56
N THR A 364 -4.68 -21.47 9.19
CA THR A 364 -4.81 -22.60 10.12
C THR A 364 -3.46 -23.01 10.70
N ARG A 365 -2.40 -23.03 9.89
CA ARG A 365 -1.04 -23.32 10.36
C ARG A 365 -0.51 -22.24 11.28
N MET A 366 -0.75 -20.97 10.95
CA MET A 366 -0.40 -19.85 11.82
C MET A 366 -1.11 -19.95 13.18
N ILE A 367 -2.41 -20.25 13.20
CA ILE A 367 -3.16 -20.46 14.44
C ILE A 367 -2.48 -21.57 15.27
N LYS A 368 -2.19 -22.72 14.68
CA LYS A 368 -1.57 -23.85 15.40
C LYS A 368 -0.17 -23.56 15.93
N MET A 369 0.67 -22.84 15.17
CA MET A 369 2.09 -22.64 15.50
C MET A 369 2.34 -21.38 16.34
N HIS A 370 1.54 -20.32 16.18
CA HIS A 370 1.87 -18.97 16.65
C HIS A 370 0.77 -18.30 17.48
N THR A 371 -0.26 -19.04 17.89
CA THR A 371 -1.20 -18.59 18.94
C THR A 371 -1.01 -19.41 20.21
N GLY A 372 -1.29 -18.81 21.37
CA GLY A 372 -1.09 -19.40 22.69
C GLY A 372 -0.85 -18.33 23.76
N TYR A 373 -0.63 -18.78 25.00
CA TYR A 373 -0.29 -17.91 26.12
C TYR A 373 1.23 -17.83 26.31
N VAL A 374 1.68 -16.85 27.11
CA VAL A 374 3.09 -16.68 27.40
C VAL A 374 3.57 -17.78 28.34
N SER A 375 4.59 -18.53 27.93
CA SER A 375 5.18 -19.59 28.74
C SER A 375 5.65 -19.05 30.10
N GLY A 376 4.94 -19.39 31.18
CA GLY A 376 5.33 -19.02 32.55
C GLY A 376 4.21 -18.51 33.47
N THR A 377 3.00 -18.24 32.98
CA THR A 377 1.91 -17.69 33.82
C THR A 377 1.03 -18.75 34.49
N HIS A 378 1.14 -20.04 34.13
CA HIS A 378 0.30 -21.11 34.69
C HIS A 378 1.13 -22.31 35.14
N HIS A 379 1.16 -22.57 36.45
CA HIS A 379 1.91 -23.69 37.05
C HIS A 379 1.30 -25.10 36.79
N HIS A 380 0.28 -25.22 35.93
CA HIS A 380 -0.36 -26.51 35.59
C HIS A 380 -0.42 -26.72 34.07
N SER A 381 0.48 -27.56 33.56
CA SER A 381 0.69 -27.85 32.14
C SER A 381 -0.55 -28.40 31.42
N GLU A 382 -1.39 -29.17 32.10
CA GLU A 382 -2.62 -29.72 31.50
C GLU A 382 -3.72 -28.68 31.30
N THR A 383 -3.85 -27.72 32.22
CA THR A 383 -4.85 -26.66 32.15
C THR A 383 -4.49 -25.68 31.04
N GLU A 384 -3.20 -25.36 30.89
CA GLU A 384 -2.69 -24.49 29.83
C GLU A 384 -2.89 -25.11 28.44
N ALA A 385 -2.60 -26.40 28.26
CA ALA A 385 -2.84 -27.10 27.00
C ALA A 385 -4.33 -27.10 26.60
N LYS A 386 -5.25 -27.31 27.55
CA LYS A 386 -6.70 -27.24 27.32
C LYS A 386 -7.16 -25.82 26.97
N MET A 387 -6.62 -24.80 27.62
CA MET A 387 -6.92 -23.39 27.31
C MET A 387 -6.43 -23.00 25.91
N ILE A 388 -5.22 -23.41 25.52
CA ILE A 388 -4.68 -23.17 24.17
C ILE A 388 -5.53 -23.89 23.12
N ALA A 389 -5.90 -25.14 23.35
CA ALA A 389 -6.75 -25.90 22.43
C ALA A 389 -8.14 -25.24 22.24
N THR A 390 -8.71 -24.72 23.33
CA THR A 390 -10.00 -24.01 23.31
C THR A 390 -9.90 -22.71 22.50
N LEU A 391 -8.86 -21.91 22.74
CA LEU A 391 -8.59 -20.68 21.97
C LEU A 391 -8.40 -20.98 20.48
N GLN A 392 -7.59 -21.98 20.14
CA GLN A 392 -7.35 -22.36 18.74
C GLN A 392 -8.63 -22.85 18.05
N LYS A 393 -9.49 -23.58 18.76
CA LYS A 393 -10.80 -24.04 18.25
C LYS A 393 -11.74 -22.86 17.99
N GLU A 394 -11.76 -21.87 18.87
CA GLU A 394 -12.56 -20.65 18.69
C GLU A 394 -12.09 -19.83 17.48
N LEU A 395 -10.77 -19.62 17.34
CA LEU A 395 -10.19 -18.93 16.19
C LEU A 395 -10.48 -19.66 14.88
N GLN A 396 -10.40 -21.00 14.87
CA GLN A 396 -10.77 -21.81 13.71
C GLN A 396 -12.26 -21.70 13.38
N LYS A 397 -13.14 -21.68 14.39
CA LYS A 397 -14.58 -21.48 14.16
C LYS A 397 -14.84 -20.13 13.48
N ASN A 398 -14.26 -19.05 14.01
CA ASN A 398 -14.41 -17.72 13.41
C ASN A 398 -13.87 -17.68 11.97
N LEU A 399 -12.77 -18.37 11.71
CA LEU A 399 -12.21 -18.50 10.37
C LEU A 399 -13.17 -19.25 9.43
N ILE A 400 -13.68 -20.42 9.82
CA ILE A 400 -14.63 -21.21 9.02
C ILE A 400 -15.85 -20.39 8.65
N VAL A 401 -16.42 -19.62 9.59
CA VAL A 401 -17.58 -18.76 9.32
C VAL A 401 -17.24 -17.73 8.24
N ALA A 402 -16.07 -17.09 8.28
CA ALA A 402 -15.65 -16.15 7.23
C ALA A 402 -15.55 -16.82 5.85
N TYR A 403 -15.05 -18.05 5.79
CA TYR A 403 -14.97 -18.84 4.54
C TYR A 403 -16.34 -19.29 4.01
N VAL A 404 -17.32 -19.52 4.87
CA VAL A 404 -18.71 -19.79 4.45
C VAL A 404 -19.28 -18.56 3.73
N PHE A 405 -19.09 -17.36 4.29
CA PHE A 405 -19.50 -16.12 3.64
C PHE A 405 -18.71 -15.83 2.35
N ALA A 406 -17.43 -16.21 2.29
CA ALA A 406 -16.65 -16.15 1.05
C ALA A 406 -17.22 -17.05 -0.04
N GLY A 407 -17.64 -18.28 0.32
CA GLY A 407 -18.31 -19.19 -0.61
C GLY A 407 -19.64 -18.62 -1.11
N LEU A 408 -20.45 -18.03 -0.22
CA LEU A 408 -21.70 -17.36 -0.61
C LEU A 408 -21.43 -16.19 -1.56
N TYR A 409 -20.42 -15.36 -1.27
CA TYR A 409 -20.02 -14.25 -2.13
C TYR A 409 -19.63 -14.72 -3.54
N ILE A 410 -18.82 -15.78 -3.66
CA ILE A 410 -18.40 -16.31 -4.97
C ILE A 410 -19.60 -16.83 -5.76
N VAL A 411 -20.56 -17.47 -5.09
CA VAL A 411 -21.80 -17.92 -5.74
C VAL A 411 -22.61 -16.72 -6.22
N THR A 412 -22.76 -15.66 -5.41
CA THR A 412 -23.49 -14.46 -5.83
C THR A 412 -22.79 -13.71 -6.95
N ASP A 413 -21.46 -13.74 -7.00
CA ASP A 413 -20.64 -13.14 -8.05
C ASP A 413 -20.87 -13.82 -9.41
N ILE A 414 -20.82 -15.15 -9.43
CA ILE A 414 -21.13 -15.95 -10.62
C ILE A 414 -22.59 -15.72 -11.06
N LEU A 415 -23.53 -15.71 -10.12
CA LEU A 415 -24.94 -15.46 -10.44
C LEU A 415 -25.14 -14.04 -10.97
N TYR A 416 -24.40 -13.06 -10.45
CA TYR A 416 -24.42 -11.69 -10.94
C TYR A 416 -24.01 -11.64 -12.40
N ASP A 417 -22.87 -12.22 -12.79
CA ASP A 417 -22.44 -12.21 -14.19
C ASP A 417 -23.43 -12.93 -15.14
N ILE A 418 -24.13 -13.96 -14.67
CA ILE A 418 -25.13 -14.68 -15.49
C ILE A 418 -26.43 -13.87 -15.63
N PHE A 419 -26.91 -13.26 -14.54
CA PHE A 419 -28.26 -12.71 -14.46
C PHE A 419 -28.35 -11.18 -14.58
N THR A 420 -27.23 -10.45 -14.54
CA THR A 420 -27.20 -8.98 -14.70
C THR A 420 -27.97 -8.47 -15.92
N PRO A 421 -27.92 -9.12 -17.11
CA PRO A 421 -28.69 -8.65 -18.26
C PRO A 421 -30.21 -8.71 -18.07
N LYS A 422 -30.70 -9.43 -17.06
CA LYS A 422 -32.12 -9.69 -16.79
C LYS A 422 -32.61 -9.12 -15.46
N VAL A 423 -31.74 -8.96 -14.47
CA VAL A 423 -32.11 -8.59 -13.09
C VAL A 423 -31.23 -7.45 -12.58
N ILE A 424 -31.79 -6.23 -12.59
CA ILE A 424 -31.09 -4.98 -12.25
C ILE A 424 -30.58 -4.98 -10.80
N TYR A 425 -31.31 -5.60 -9.86
CA TYR A 425 -30.95 -5.60 -8.43
C TYR A 425 -29.83 -6.58 -8.06
N MET A 426 -29.38 -7.42 -8.99
CA MET A 426 -28.40 -8.47 -8.68
C MET A 426 -27.05 -7.89 -8.24
N GLY A 427 -26.67 -6.71 -8.74
CA GLY A 427 -25.45 -6.01 -8.34
C GLY A 427 -25.48 -5.55 -6.88
N ALA A 428 -26.61 -5.04 -6.40
CA ALA A 428 -26.77 -4.65 -5.01
C ALA A 428 -26.67 -5.85 -4.06
N ILE A 429 -27.23 -6.99 -4.46
CA ILE A 429 -27.12 -8.24 -3.70
C ILE A 429 -25.66 -8.69 -3.62
N ASN A 430 -24.95 -8.74 -4.76
CA ASN A 430 -23.53 -9.14 -4.78
C ASN A 430 -22.68 -8.23 -3.89
N PHE A 431 -22.89 -6.92 -3.98
CA PHE A 431 -22.19 -5.92 -3.16
C PHE A 431 -22.41 -6.11 -1.66
N VAL A 432 -23.64 -6.39 -1.22
CA VAL A 432 -23.94 -6.68 0.19
C VAL A 432 -23.21 -7.92 0.68
N PHE A 433 -23.20 -9.01 -0.11
CA PHE A 433 -22.45 -10.23 0.24
C PHE A 433 -20.93 -9.98 0.28
N ALA A 434 -20.41 -9.15 -0.63
CA ALA A 434 -19.00 -8.75 -0.64
C ALA A 434 -18.61 -8.02 0.66
N ILE A 435 -19.42 -7.04 1.09
CA ILE A 435 -19.19 -6.31 2.35
C ILE A 435 -19.25 -7.24 3.54
N ILE A 436 -20.26 -8.11 3.62
CA ILE A 436 -20.40 -9.06 4.73
C ILE A 436 -19.16 -9.97 4.78
N CYS A 437 -18.71 -10.48 3.63
CA CYS A 437 -17.50 -11.29 3.53
C CYS A 437 -16.28 -10.56 4.10
N ILE A 438 -16.04 -9.31 3.70
CA ILE A 438 -14.92 -8.49 4.19
C ILE A 438 -15.02 -8.26 5.70
N CYS A 439 -16.21 -7.92 6.21
CA CYS A 439 -16.43 -7.72 7.64
C CYS A 439 -16.11 -8.99 8.45
N MET A 440 -16.49 -10.17 7.94
CA MET A 440 -16.22 -11.44 8.60
C MET A 440 -14.73 -11.80 8.59
N PHE A 441 -14.03 -11.56 7.47
CA PHE A 441 -12.58 -11.71 7.42
C PHE A 441 -11.84 -10.72 8.33
N ALA A 442 -12.26 -9.45 8.35
CA ALA A 442 -11.68 -8.43 9.23
C ALA A 442 -11.83 -8.83 10.70
N ARG A 443 -13.00 -9.32 11.11
CA ARG A 443 -13.25 -9.84 12.46
C ARG A 443 -12.35 -11.05 12.77
N ALA A 444 -12.28 -12.03 11.88
CA ALA A 444 -11.44 -13.22 12.07
C ALA A 444 -9.96 -12.83 12.17
N PHE A 445 -9.47 -11.95 11.30
CA PHE A 445 -8.08 -11.52 11.29
C PHE A 445 -7.74 -10.70 12.52
N PHE A 446 -8.64 -9.85 13.01
CA PHE A 446 -8.44 -9.11 14.27
C PHE A 446 -8.31 -10.05 15.47
N ALA A 447 -9.16 -11.08 15.56
CA ALA A 447 -9.06 -12.09 16.62
C ALA A 447 -7.74 -12.86 16.57
N ILE A 448 -7.30 -13.26 15.37
CA ILE A 448 -6.03 -13.96 15.20
C ILE A 448 -4.84 -13.04 15.52
N LYS A 449 -4.89 -11.78 15.08
CA LYS A 449 -3.91 -10.76 15.39
C LYS A 449 -3.71 -10.63 16.90
N HIS A 450 -4.81 -10.47 17.65
CA HIS A 450 -4.79 -10.37 19.11
C HIS A 450 -4.17 -11.62 19.77
N ALA A 451 -4.49 -12.81 19.26
CA ALA A 451 -3.93 -14.06 19.79
C ALA A 451 -2.42 -14.20 19.53
N VAL A 452 -1.93 -13.74 18.38
CA VAL A 452 -0.48 -13.68 18.10
C VAL A 452 0.19 -12.64 18.98
N ASP A 453 -0.43 -11.47 19.17
CA ASP A 453 0.06 -10.42 20.05
C ASP A 453 0.21 -10.91 21.49
N THR A 454 -0.78 -11.68 21.98
CA THR A 454 -0.79 -12.26 23.33
C THR A 454 0.39 -13.21 23.54
N LYS A 455 0.67 -14.10 22.58
CA LYS A 455 1.75 -15.08 22.67
C LYS A 455 3.13 -14.42 22.79
N TYR A 456 3.33 -13.32 22.09
CA TYR A 456 4.61 -12.62 21.98
C TYR A 456 4.62 -11.30 22.77
N MET A 457 3.80 -11.12 23.82
CA MET A 457 3.78 -9.86 24.58
C MET A 457 5.06 -9.57 25.38
N LEU A 458 5.78 -10.62 25.81
CA LEU A 458 7.00 -10.47 26.63
C LEU A 458 8.30 -10.53 25.80
N GLU A 459 8.20 -10.67 24.47
CA GLU A 459 9.33 -10.60 23.52
C GLU A 459 9.30 -9.31 22.71
#